data_AF-A0A7H0H5Y3-F1
#
_entry.id   AF-A0A7H0H5Y3-F1
#
_cell.length_a   1.000
_cell.length_b   1.000
_cell.length_c   1.000
_cell.angle_alpha   90.00
_cell.angle_beta   90.00
_cell.angle_gamma   90.00
#
_symmetry.space_group_name_H-M   'P 1'
#
loop_
_entity.id
_entity.type
_entity.pdbx_description
1 polymer ?
#
loop_
_entity_poly.entity_id
_entity_poly.type
_entity_poly.pdbx_seq_one_letter_code
_entity_poly.pdbx_strand_id
1 'polypeptide(L)'
;MAGRRAAQKSTERTIALTILVVGSIAAVASLLGNVWFVRAGVLVAVAMAFAAVALAWRELRQERDQHALEMRHEMALRAQQAVRHHEESVAMIGRFNARAENLQAVIAKLRSQVGSARAELSSMRGNAVWLRAEVAERQARIEALEARIVELEAEEATGNVVALPRNAMVPSVEDIWGEDEHPTMIDLAKLNLDGIPELRRHA
;
A
#
# COMPACT_ATOMS: atom_id res chain seq x y z
N MET A 1 41.66 23.12 28.34
CA MET A 1 43.05 23.52 28.01
C MET A 1 42.99 24.38 26.76
N ALA A 2 42.94 25.71 26.94
CA ALA A 2 42.74 26.67 25.87
C ALA A 2 43.99 26.76 24.99
N GLY A 3 43.80 26.56 23.68
CA GLY A 3 44.86 26.66 22.67
C GLY A 3 45.47 28.05 22.69
N ARG A 4 46.73 28.13 23.11
CA ARG A 4 47.58 29.31 22.87
C ARG A 4 47.73 29.45 21.36
N ARG A 5 46.96 30.34 20.76
CA ARG A 5 47.25 30.88 19.43
C ARG A 5 48.57 31.64 19.56
N ALA A 6 49.67 31.02 19.15
CA ALA A 6 50.92 31.72 18.92
C ALA A 6 50.62 32.79 17.87
N ALA A 7 50.65 34.05 18.28
CA ALA A 7 50.40 35.19 17.38
C ALA A 7 51.37 35.06 16.20
N GLN A 8 50.80 34.87 15.01
CA GLN A 8 51.52 34.92 13.74
C GLN A 8 52.30 36.24 13.74
N LYS A 9 53.63 36.15 13.65
CA LYS A 9 54.50 37.32 13.58
C LYS A 9 54.09 38.11 12.34
N SER A 10 53.33 39.19 12.55
CA SER A 10 52.81 40.04 11.48
C SER A 10 53.99 40.61 10.68
N THR A 11 54.05 40.24 9.41
CA THR A 11 54.97 40.77 8.41
C THR A 11 54.85 42.30 8.30
N GLU A 12 53.69 42.84 8.64
CA GLU A 12 53.45 44.29 8.69
C GLU A 12 54.27 44.96 9.82
N ARG A 13 54.41 44.27 10.96
CA ARG A 13 55.25 44.77 12.06
C ARG A 13 56.72 44.78 11.67
N THR A 14 57.21 43.78 10.93
CA THR A 14 58.61 43.78 10.46
C THR A 14 58.84 44.88 9.43
N ILE A 15 57.90 45.12 8.51
CA ILE A 15 58.00 46.20 7.53
C ILE A 15 58.00 47.58 8.22
N ALA A 16 57.06 47.83 9.14
CA ALA A 16 57.01 49.08 9.88
C ALA A 16 58.30 49.33 10.69
N LEU A 17 58.87 48.28 11.28
CA LEU A 17 60.11 48.37 12.07
C LEU A 17 61.32 48.65 11.16
N THR A 18 61.37 48.07 9.95
CA THR A 18 62.44 48.38 8.97
C THR A 18 62.39 49.83 8.51
N ILE A 19 61.20 50.38 8.22
CA ILE A 19 61.04 51.79 7.82
C ILE A 19 61.48 52.74 8.95
N LEU A 20 61.10 52.42 10.19
CA LEU A 20 61.47 53.22 11.37
C LEU A 20 63.00 53.24 11.59
N VAL A 21 63.65 52.08 11.49
CA VAL A 21 65.11 51.96 11.68
C VAL A 21 65.87 52.67 10.57
N VAL A 22 65.40 52.59 9.33
CA VAL A 22 66.03 53.31 8.21
C VAL A 22 65.87 54.83 8.37
N GLY A 23 64.68 55.29 8.78
CA GLY A 23 64.42 56.71 9.03
C GLY A 23 65.25 57.29 10.19
N SER A 24 65.45 56.52 11.27
CA SER A 24 66.25 56.97 12.41
C SER A 24 67.74 57.05 12.08
N ILE A 25 68.28 56.09 11.34
CA ILE A 25 69.68 56.10 10.89
C ILE A 25 69.95 57.29 9.95
N ALA A 26 69.02 57.60 9.04
CA ALA A 26 69.12 58.76 8.16
C ALA A 26 69.13 60.10 8.94
N ALA A 27 68.30 60.21 9.98
CA ALA A 27 68.26 61.41 10.83
C ALA A 27 69.56 61.62 11.60
N VAL A 28 70.13 60.55 12.18
CA VAL A 28 71.40 60.61 12.92
C VAL A 28 72.58 60.92 11.98
N ALA A 29 72.58 60.37 10.77
CA ALA A 29 73.62 60.66 9.78
C ALA A 29 73.61 62.12 9.30
N SER A 30 72.45 62.79 9.31
CA SER A 30 72.33 64.20 8.92
C SER A 30 72.99 65.18 9.90
N LEU A 31 73.22 64.76 11.15
CA LEU A 31 73.78 65.60 12.22
C LEU A 31 75.32 65.64 12.21
N LEU A 32 76.00 64.74 11.49
CA LEU A 32 77.46 64.55 11.61
C LEU A 32 78.29 64.77 10.32
N GLY A 33 77.69 65.06 9.16
CA GLY A 33 78.38 64.93 7.85
C GLY A 33 78.51 66.20 6.99
N ASN A 34 79.67 66.34 6.34
CA ASN A 34 79.90 67.26 5.21
C ASN A 34 78.80 67.08 4.13
N VAL A 35 78.36 68.17 3.47
CA VAL A 35 77.17 68.25 2.59
C VAL A 35 77.11 67.15 1.52
N TRP A 36 78.26 66.69 1.04
CA TRP A 36 78.37 65.58 0.08
C TRP A 36 77.96 64.22 0.65
N PHE A 37 78.28 63.93 1.91
CA PHE A 37 77.87 62.69 2.58
C PHE A 37 76.36 62.64 2.82
N VAL A 38 75.75 63.79 3.14
CA VAL A 38 74.29 63.88 3.33
C VAL A 38 73.56 63.59 2.01
N ARG A 39 74.03 64.15 0.89
CA ARG A 39 73.45 63.91 -0.44
C ARG A 39 73.61 62.45 -0.89
N ALA A 40 74.77 61.84 -0.64
CA ALA A 40 74.99 60.43 -0.94
C ALA A 40 74.10 59.51 -0.08
N GLY A 41 73.94 59.82 1.21
CA GLY A 41 73.07 59.07 2.12
C GLY A 41 71.60 59.10 1.72
N VAL A 42 71.09 60.26 1.29
CA VAL A 42 69.71 60.40 0.80
C VAL A 42 69.46 59.56 -0.46
N LEU A 43 70.41 59.52 -1.39
CA LEU A 43 70.27 58.69 -2.60
C LEU A 43 70.23 57.19 -2.27
N VAL A 44 71.07 56.74 -1.33
CA VAL A 44 71.07 55.34 -0.86
C VAL A 44 69.76 55.02 -0.14
N ALA A 45 69.24 55.92 0.68
CA ALA A 45 67.95 55.74 1.35
C ALA A 45 66.78 55.63 0.36
N VAL A 46 66.76 56.46 -0.68
CA VAL A 46 65.74 56.41 -1.74
C VAL A 46 65.86 55.09 -2.53
N ALA A 47 67.08 54.65 -2.85
CA ALA A 47 67.30 53.38 -3.54
C ALA A 47 66.83 52.18 -2.69
N MET A 48 67.11 52.18 -1.39
CA MET A 48 66.66 51.14 -0.46
C MET A 48 65.13 51.16 -0.28
N ALA A 49 64.51 52.34 -0.23
CA ALA A 49 63.06 52.46 -0.18
C ALA A 49 62.40 51.86 -1.43
N PHE A 50 62.96 52.11 -2.61
CA PHE A 50 62.46 51.53 -3.86
C PHE A 50 62.65 50.01 -3.90
N ALA A 51 63.81 49.51 -3.46
CA ALA A 51 64.07 48.07 -3.36
C ALA A 51 63.11 47.36 -2.40
N ALA A 52 62.78 47.98 -1.26
CA ALA A 52 61.82 47.45 -0.30
C ALA A 52 60.40 47.34 -0.89
N VAL A 53 59.94 48.37 -1.62
CA VAL A 53 58.64 48.34 -2.32
C VAL A 53 58.60 47.26 -3.39
N ALA A 54 59.70 47.10 -4.15
CA ALA A 54 59.80 46.08 -5.18
C ALA A 54 59.76 44.64 -4.62
N LEU A 55 60.44 44.40 -3.48
CA LEU A 55 60.41 43.12 -2.78
C LEU A 55 59.02 42.83 -2.19
N ALA A 56 58.39 43.84 -1.58
CA ALA A 56 57.03 43.71 -1.06
C ALA A 56 56.02 43.34 -2.16
N TRP A 57 56.17 43.91 -3.36
CA TRP A 57 55.32 43.54 -4.51
C TRP A 57 55.61 42.15 -5.06
N ARG A 58 56.84 41.65 -4.94
CA ARG A 58 57.18 40.27 -5.33
C ARG A 58 56.61 39.26 -4.34
N GLU A 59 56.79 39.49 -3.05
CA GLU A 59 56.24 38.63 -1.98
C GLU A 59 54.72 38.59 -2.03
N LEU A 60 54.07 39.76 -2.20
CA LEU A 60 52.62 39.84 -2.34
C LEU A 60 52.09 39.10 -3.58
N ARG A 61 52.84 39.06 -4.69
CA ARG A 61 52.46 38.25 -5.87
C ARG A 61 52.58 36.76 -5.58
N GLN A 62 53.64 36.33 -4.91
CA GLN A 62 53.87 34.92 -4.57
C GLN A 62 52.81 34.38 -3.60
N GLU A 63 52.45 35.12 -2.55
CA GLU A 63 51.39 34.71 -1.63
C GLU A 63 50.02 34.66 -2.30
N ARG A 64 49.74 35.59 -3.23
CA ARG A 64 48.47 35.59 -3.99
C ARG A 64 48.33 34.36 -4.87
N ASP A 65 49.41 33.90 -5.49
CA ASP A 65 49.39 32.70 -6.33
C ASP A 65 49.20 31.42 -5.47
N GLN A 66 49.86 31.35 -4.31
CA GLN A 66 49.71 30.22 -3.38
C GLN A 66 48.30 30.16 -2.78
N HIS A 67 47.78 31.29 -2.29
CA HIS A 67 46.41 31.35 -1.78
C HIS A 67 45.35 31.11 -2.86
N ALA A 68 45.60 31.52 -4.11
CA ALA A 68 44.70 31.20 -5.22
C ALA A 68 44.62 29.69 -5.48
N LEU A 69 45.74 28.96 -5.34
CA LEU A 69 45.77 27.51 -5.50
C LEU A 69 45.08 26.79 -4.33
N GLU A 70 45.35 27.22 -3.10
CA GLU A 70 44.68 26.68 -1.90
C GLU A 70 43.16 26.87 -1.98
N MET A 71 42.71 28.09 -2.30
CA MET A 71 41.29 28.40 -2.47
C MET A 71 40.65 27.58 -3.59
N ARG A 72 41.35 27.39 -4.72
CA ARG A 72 40.84 26.54 -5.81
C ARG A 72 40.69 25.09 -5.37
N HIS A 73 41.63 24.56 -4.59
CA HIS A 73 41.55 23.19 -4.08
C HIS A 73 40.38 23.03 -3.10
N GLU A 74 40.21 23.97 -2.16
CA GLU A 74 39.07 23.96 -1.24
C GLU A 74 37.74 24.07 -1.99
N MET A 75 37.63 24.96 -2.97
CA MET A 75 36.42 25.12 -3.78
C MET A 75 36.12 23.86 -4.59
N ALA A 76 37.14 23.17 -5.13
CA ALA A 76 36.96 21.91 -5.84
C ALA A 76 36.40 20.82 -4.92
N LEU A 77 36.92 20.71 -3.69
CA LEU A 77 36.40 19.76 -2.70
C LEU A 77 34.97 20.09 -2.29
N ARG A 78 34.66 21.37 -2.01
CA ARG A 78 33.29 21.81 -1.69
C ARG A 78 32.33 21.57 -2.85
N ALA A 79 32.77 21.80 -4.08
CA ALA A 79 31.96 21.55 -5.28
C ALA A 79 31.67 20.05 -5.44
N GLN A 80 32.67 19.19 -5.26
CA GLN A 80 32.47 17.74 -5.30
C GLN A 80 31.52 17.25 -4.20
N GLN A 81 31.66 17.77 -2.98
CA GLN A 81 30.75 17.46 -1.88
C GLN A 81 29.32 17.91 -2.22
N ALA A 82 29.14 19.12 -2.74
CA ALA A 82 27.83 19.63 -3.14
C ALA A 82 27.18 18.76 -4.23
N VAL A 83 27.94 18.30 -5.23
CA VAL A 83 27.45 17.39 -6.26
C VAL A 83 27.03 16.05 -5.66
N ARG A 84 27.85 15.44 -4.80
CA ARG A 84 27.49 14.18 -4.13
C ARG A 84 26.23 14.31 -3.29
N HIS A 85 26.11 15.37 -2.50
CA HIS A 85 24.90 15.63 -1.71
C HIS A 85 23.67 15.86 -2.59
N HIS A 86 23.85 16.51 -3.75
CA HIS A 86 22.77 16.68 -4.71
C HIS A 86 22.32 15.34 -5.31
N GLU A 87 23.26 14.50 -5.75
CA GLU A 87 22.98 13.16 -6.28
C GLU A 87 22.27 12.28 -5.23
N GLU A 88 22.75 12.28 -3.98
CA GLU A 88 22.12 11.56 -2.87
C GLU A 88 20.70 12.06 -2.60
N SER A 89 20.49 13.38 -2.64
CA SER A 89 19.18 14.00 -2.44
C SER A 89 18.22 13.65 -3.58
N VAL A 90 18.66 13.71 -4.83
CA VAL A 90 17.86 13.33 -6.00
C VAL A 90 17.50 11.84 -5.95
N ALA A 91 18.45 10.98 -5.60
CA ALA A 91 18.18 9.56 -5.44
C ALA A 91 17.17 9.29 -4.30
N MET A 92 17.27 10.04 -3.19
CA MET A 92 16.32 9.97 -2.08
C MET A 92 14.91 10.41 -2.51
N ILE A 93 14.79 11.52 -3.23
CA ILE A 93 13.51 12.00 -3.79
C ILE A 93 12.92 10.95 -4.73
N GLY A 94 13.74 10.34 -5.60
CA GLY A 94 13.30 9.26 -6.48
C GLY A 94 12.71 8.06 -5.72
N ARG A 95 13.36 7.63 -4.62
CA ARG A 95 12.83 6.56 -3.75
C ARG A 95 11.52 6.96 -3.07
N PHE A 96 11.40 8.20 -2.60
CA PHE A 96 10.15 8.69 -2.01
C PHE A 96 9.02 8.75 -3.03
N ASN A 97 9.30 9.22 -4.25
CA ASN A 97 8.30 9.26 -5.32
C ASN A 97 7.83 7.85 -5.70
N ALA A 98 8.76 6.90 -5.88
CA ALA A 98 8.42 5.51 -6.16
C ALA A 98 7.56 4.87 -5.03
N ARG A 99 7.85 5.19 -3.77
CA ARG A 99 7.03 4.75 -2.64
C ARG A 99 5.64 5.38 -2.67
N ALA A 100 5.54 6.67 -2.98
CA ALA A 100 4.27 7.38 -3.07
C ALA A 100 3.38 6.79 -4.19
N GLU A 101 3.96 6.51 -5.35
CA GLU A 101 3.27 5.85 -6.48
C GLU A 101 2.79 4.45 -6.09
N ASN A 102 3.63 3.65 -5.42
CA ASN A 102 3.23 2.32 -4.93
C ASN A 102 2.05 2.41 -3.95
N LEU A 103 2.11 3.33 -2.98
CA LEU A 103 1.03 3.54 -2.03
C LEU A 103 -0.26 3.98 -2.74
N GLN A 104 -0.19 4.85 -3.73
CA GLN A 104 -1.35 5.24 -4.54
C GLN A 104 -1.95 4.04 -5.28
N ALA A 105 -1.12 3.18 -5.87
CA ALA A 105 -1.56 1.96 -6.55
C ALA A 105 -2.24 0.98 -5.57
N VAL A 106 -1.69 0.80 -4.37
CA VAL A 106 -2.28 -0.02 -3.30
C VAL A 106 -3.62 0.54 -2.87
N ILE A 107 -3.73 1.86 -2.67
CA ILE A 107 -5.00 2.53 -2.31
C ILE A 107 -6.04 2.33 -3.41
N ALA A 108 -5.67 2.47 -4.68
CA ALA A 108 -6.57 2.26 -5.81
C ALA A 108 -7.08 0.81 -5.85
N LYS A 109 -6.18 -0.17 -5.64
CA LYS A 109 -6.54 -1.59 -5.55
C LYS A 109 -7.51 -1.86 -4.40
N LEU A 110 -7.21 -1.34 -3.20
CA LEU A 110 -8.07 -1.50 -2.02
C LEU A 110 -9.45 -0.87 -2.24
N ARG A 111 -9.52 0.32 -2.85
CA ARG A 111 -10.81 0.95 -3.20
C ARG A 111 -11.62 0.08 -4.17
N SER A 112 -10.98 -0.51 -5.17
CA SER A 112 -11.65 -1.43 -6.09
C SER A 112 -12.18 -2.67 -5.37
N GLN A 113 -11.39 -3.27 -4.47
CA GLN A 113 -11.80 -4.44 -3.68
C GLN A 113 -12.96 -4.12 -2.73
N VAL A 114 -12.94 -2.94 -2.10
CA VAL A 114 -14.07 -2.48 -1.28
C VAL A 114 -15.32 -2.27 -2.13
N GLY A 115 -15.17 -1.73 -3.35
CA GLY A 115 -16.26 -1.58 -4.30
C GLY A 115 -16.91 -2.93 -4.69
N SER A 116 -16.08 -3.92 -5.05
CA SER A 116 -16.59 -5.26 -5.42
C SER A 116 -17.25 -5.96 -4.23
N ALA A 117 -16.62 -5.95 -3.05
CA ALA A 117 -17.19 -6.55 -1.85
C ALA A 117 -18.53 -5.91 -1.46
N ARG A 118 -18.67 -4.60 -1.63
CA ARG A 118 -19.94 -3.89 -1.38
C ARG A 118 -21.02 -4.29 -2.39
N ALA A 119 -20.67 -4.48 -3.65
CA ALA A 119 -21.61 -4.94 -4.67
C ALA A 119 -22.08 -6.38 -4.40
N GLU A 120 -21.16 -7.28 -4.06
CA GLU A 120 -21.49 -8.65 -3.64
C GLU A 120 -22.41 -8.67 -2.42
N LEU A 121 -22.10 -7.86 -1.41
CA LEU A 121 -22.93 -7.77 -0.20
C LEU A 121 -24.33 -7.21 -0.49
N SER A 122 -24.45 -6.24 -1.40
CA SER A 122 -25.76 -5.78 -1.89
C SER A 122 -26.52 -6.89 -2.62
N SER A 123 -25.84 -7.67 -3.46
CA SER A 123 -26.46 -8.81 -4.15
C SER A 123 -26.93 -9.89 -3.17
N MET A 124 -26.11 -10.24 -2.17
CA MET A 124 -26.48 -11.21 -1.14
C MET A 124 -27.67 -10.73 -0.31
N ARG A 125 -27.72 -9.43 0.04
CA ARG A 125 -28.88 -8.83 0.71
C ARG A 125 -30.14 -8.92 -0.14
N GLY A 126 -30.04 -8.62 -1.44
CA GLY A 126 -31.15 -8.77 -2.39
C GLY A 126 -31.65 -10.22 -2.45
N ASN A 127 -30.75 -11.17 -2.62
CA ASN A 127 -31.08 -12.61 -2.63
C ASN A 127 -31.72 -13.05 -1.32
N ALA A 128 -31.24 -12.57 -0.17
CA ALA A 128 -31.82 -12.91 1.12
C ALA A 128 -33.22 -12.31 1.33
N VAL A 129 -33.54 -11.17 0.72
CA VAL A 129 -34.90 -10.63 0.72
C VAL A 129 -35.81 -11.46 -0.19
N TRP A 130 -35.32 -11.79 -1.39
CA TRP A 130 -36.06 -12.63 -2.34
C TRP A 130 -36.38 -14.02 -1.76
N LEU A 131 -35.39 -14.69 -1.16
CA LEU A 131 -35.58 -15.99 -0.52
C LEU A 131 -36.58 -15.93 0.65
N ARG A 132 -36.59 -14.85 1.43
CA ARG A 132 -37.59 -14.68 2.49
C ARG A 132 -39.00 -14.54 1.95
N ALA A 133 -39.17 -13.82 0.84
CA ALA A 133 -40.47 -13.70 0.17
C ALA A 133 -40.96 -15.04 -0.38
N GLU A 134 -40.08 -15.79 -1.04
CA GLU A 134 -40.38 -17.13 -1.57
C GLU A 134 -40.77 -18.11 -0.46
N VAL A 135 -40.06 -18.09 0.69
CA VAL A 135 -40.41 -18.91 1.86
C VAL A 135 -41.78 -18.53 2.40
N ALA A 136 -42.08 -17.23 2.51
CA ALA A 136 -43.40 -16.77 2.98
C ALA A 136 -44.53 -17.20 2.03
N GLU A 137 -44.32 -17.13 0.71
CA GLU A 137 -45.29 -17.60 -0.28
C GLU A 137 -45.53 -19.11 -0.18
N ARG A 138 -44.47 -19.90 -0.05
CA ARG A 138 -44.58 -21.35 0.14
C ARG A 138 -45.29 -21.70 1.43
N GLN A 139 -44.99 -21.00 2.52
CA GLN A 139 -45.66 -21.19 3.80
C GLN A 139 -47.17 -20.93 3.68
N ALA A 140 -47.56 -19.82 3.04
CA ALA A 140 -48.98 -19.52 2.81
C ALA A 140 -49.68 -20.58 1.93
N ARG A 141 -48.98 -21.15 0.93
CA ARG A 141 -49.51 -22.26 0.13
C ARG A 141 -49.69 -23.53 0.95
N ILE A 142 -48.74 -23.85 1.83
CA ILE A 142 -48.84 -25.00 2.73
C ILE A 142 -50.05 -24.82 3.64
N GLU A 143 -50.20 -23.68 4.29
CA GLU A 143 -51.34 -23.38 5.16
C GLU A 143 -52.69 -23.50 4.42
N ALA A 144 -52.75 -23.02 3.17
CA ALA A 144 -53.96 -23.17 2.34
C ALA A 144 -54.26 -24.62 1.96
N LEU A 145 -53.23 -25.44 1.69
CA LEU A 145 -53.39 -26.86 1.40
C LEU A 145 -53.79 -27.65 2.64
N GLU A 146 -53.20 -27.34 3.79
CA GLU A 146 -53.57 -27.93 5.08
C GLU A 146 -55.03 -27.62 5.42
N ALA A 147 -55.47 -26.37 5.24
CA ALA A 147 -56.87 -25.99 5.44
C ALA A 147 -57.84 -26.78 4.54
N ARG A 148 -57.47 -26.99 3.27
CA ARG A 148 -58.26 -27.82 2.33
C ARG A 148 -58.30 -29.30 2.73
N ILE A 149 -57.19 -29.85 3.23
CA ILE A 149 -57.17 -31.24 3.71
C ILE A 149 -58.13 -31.37 4.89
N VAL A 150 -58.08 -30.45 5.85
CA VAL A 150 -59.00 -30.45 7.00
C VAL A 150 -60.46 -30.34 6.56
N GLU A 151 -60.76 -29.49 5.57
CA GLU A 151 -62.10 -29.37 4.98
C GLU A 151 -62.55 -30.69 4.33
N LEU A 152 -61.71 -31.31 3.50
CA LEU A 152 -61.99 -32.60 2.85
C LEU A 152 -62.15 -33.75 3.86
N GLU A 153 -61.32 -33.80 4.89
CA GLU A 153 -61.44 -34.79 5.97
C GLU A 153 -62.75 -34.61 6.76
N ALA A 154 -63.18 -33.35 6.97
CA ALA A 154 -64.47 -33.05 7.58
C ALA A 154 -65.64 -33.46 6.68
N GLU A 155 -65.57 -33.23 5.37
CA GLU A 155 -66.56 -33.70 4.38
C GLU A 155 -66.64 -35.24 4.35
N GLU A 156 -65.50 -35.93 4.36
CA GLU A 156 -65.43 -37.40 4.43
C GLU A 156 -66.08 -37.92 5.72
N ALA A 157 -65.80 -37.26 6.86
CA ALA A 157 -66.38 -37.62 8.16
C ALA A 157 -67.89 -37.31 8.26
N THR A 158 -68.42 -36.33 7.52
CA THR A 158 -69.81 -35.85 7.64
C THR A 158 -70.81 -36.50 6.66
N GLY A 159 -70.36 -37.32 5.71
CA GLY A 159 -71.23 -38.34 5.13
C GLY A 159 -71.48 -38.28 3.63
N ASN A 160 -70.43 -38.55 2.84
CA ASN A 160 -70.62 -39.03 1.47
C ASN A 160 -69.72 -40.22 1.10
N VAL A 161 -69.31 -41.02 2.10
CA VAL A 161 -68.79 -42.36 1.85
C VAL A 161 -69.99 -43.29 1.83
N VAL A 162 -70.50 -43.59 0.63
CA VAL A 162 -71.40 -44.73 0.45
C VAL A 162 -70.60 -45.96 0.86
N ALA A 163 -70.82 -46.43 2.10
CA ALA A 163 -70.29 -47.69 2.57
C ALA A 163 -70.90 -48.80 1.70
N LEU A 164 -70.19 -49.17 0.63
CA LEU A 164 -70.53 -50.35 -0.14
C LEU A 164 -70.55 -51.54 0.84
N PRO A 165 -71.66 -52.29 0.94
CA PRO A 165 -71.74 -53.40 1.86
C PRO A 165 -70.64 -54.42 1.50
N ARG A 166 -69.62 -54.50 2.37
CA ARG A 166 -68.51 -55.47 2.26
C ARG A 166 -68.92 -56.92 2.54
N ASN A 167 -70.20 -57.14 2.85
CA ASN A 167 -70.79 -58.47 3.03
C ASN A 167 -71.86 -58.68 1.97
N ALA A 168 -71.47 -58.72 0.70
CA ALA A 168 -72.19 -59.59 -0.20
C ALA A 168 -71.82 -61.01 0.23
N MET A 169 -72.80 -61.78 0.71
CA MET A 169 -72.66 -63.21 0.95
C MET A 169 -72.10 -63.84 -0.33
N VAL A 170 -70.79 -64.12 -0.35
CA VAL A 170 -70.16 -64.83 -1.46
C VAL A 170 -70.52 -66.30 -1.26
N PRO A 171 -71.36 -66.90 -2.12
CA PRO A 171 -71.67 -68.32 -1.98
C PRO A 171 -70.38 -69.14 -2.09
N SER A 172 -70.23 -70.11 -1.19
CA SER A 172 -69.06 -71.00 -1.19
C SER A 172 -69.11 -71.95 -2.40
N VAL A 173 -67.98 -72.58 -2.74
CA VAL A 173 -67.94 -73.56 -3.84
C VAL A 173 -68.95 -74.68 -3.59
N GLU A 174 -69.12 -75.09 -2.35
CA GLU A 174 -70.03 -76.15 -1.95
C GLU A 174 -71.51 -75.74 -2.12
N ASP A 175 -71.83 -74.44 -2.06
CA ASP A 175 -73.20 -73.93 -2.26
C ASP A 175 -73.59 -73.85 -3.75
N ILE A 176 -72.62 -73.69 -4.66
CA ILE A 176 -72.85 -73.59 -6.11
C ILE A 176 -72.89 -74.97 -6.78
N TRP A 177 -72.26 -75.98 -6.17
CA TRP A 177 -72.09 -77.33 -6.73
C TRP A 177 -72.89 -78.40 -5.95
N GLY A 178 -73.99 -78.00 -5.29
CA GLY A 178 -74.92 -78.88 -4.57
C GLY A 178 -76.02 -79.50 -5.46
N GLU A 179 -76.59 -80.62 -4.98
CA GLU A 179 -77.29 -81.68 -5.73
C GLU A 179 -78.22 -81.22 -6.89
N ASP A 180 -77.86 -81.72 -8.08
CA ASP A 180 -78.61 -81.85 -9.35
C ASP A 180 -78.71 -80.67 -10.34
N GLU A 181 -78.10 -79.50 -10.10
CA GLU A 181 -78.06 -78.42 -11.13
C GLU A 181 -76.63 -77.97 -11.47
N HIS A 182 -76.31 -77.93 -12.77
CA HIS A 182 -74.98 -77.53 -13.24
C HIS A 182 -74.86 -76.00 -13.19
N PRO A 183 -73.77 -75.43 -12.65
CA PRO A 183 -73.68 -73.99 -12.44
C PRO A 183 -73.59 -73.21 -13.76
N THR A 184 -74.25 -72.05 -13.80
CA THR A 184 -74.19 -71.16 -14.96
C THR A 184 -72.95 -70.25 -14.90
N MET A 185 -72.53 -69.71 -16.05
CA MET A 185 -71.40 -68.77 -16.13
C MET A 185 -71.54 -67.54 -15.22
N ILE A 186 -72.78 -67.15 -14.89
CA ILE A 186 -73.08 -66.03 -14.00
C ILE A 186 -72.78 -66.40 -12.54
N ASP A 187 -72.94 -67.67 -12.18
CA ASP A 187 -72.70 -68.16 -10.82
C ASP A 187 -71.21 -68.35 -10.55
N LEU A 188 -70.45 -68.74 -11.58
CA LEU A 188 -68.98 -68.80 -11.52
C LEU A 188 -68.34 -67.41 -11.35
N ALA A 189 -68.92 -66.38 -11.97
CA ALA A 189 -68.42 -65.00 -11.88
C ALA A 189 -68.62 -64.36 -10.49
N LYS A 190 -69.53 -64.92 -9.68
CA LYS A 190 -69.78 -64.47 -8.30
C LYS A 190 -68.83 -65.12 -7.29
N LEU A 191 -68.05 -66.11 -7.69
CA LEU A 191 -67.11 -66.80 -6.83
C LEU A 191 -65.85 -65.93 -6.62
N ASN A 192 -65.44 -65.72 -5.36
CA ASN A 192 -64.22 -65.00 -5.04
C ASN A 192 -62.98 -65.90 -5.23
N LEU A 193 -62.35 -65.85 -6.40
CA LEU A 193 -61.19 -66.68 -6.76
C LEU A 193 -59.87 -66.25 -6.09
N ASP A 194 -59.84 -65.10 -5.39
CA ASP A 194 -58.63 -64.56 -4.78
C ASP A 194 -58.13 -65.36 -3.55
N GLY A 195 -58.95 -66.28 -3.04
CA GLY A 195 -58.66 -67.12 -1.89
C GLY A 195 -58.04 -68.49 -2.19
N ILE A 196 -57.84 -68.88 -3.46
CA ILE A 196 -57.33 -70.21 -3.83
C ILE A 196 -55.82 -70.13 -4.10
N PRO A 197 -54.95 -70.60 -3.18
CA PRO A 197 -53.49 -70.43 -3.29
C PRO A 197 -52.86 -71.17 -4.48
N GLU A 198 -53.56 -72.13 -5.09
CA GLU A 198 -53.04 -72.94 -6.19
C GLU A 198 -53.10 -72.25 -7.57
N LEU A 199 -54.01 -71.28 -7.78
CA LEU A 199 -54.17 -70.61 -9.09
C LEU A 199 -53.22 -69.42 -9.31
N ARG A 200 -52.57 -68.91 -8.25
CA ARG A 200 -51.60 -67.80 -8.37
C ARG A 200 -50.27 -68.22 -9.01
N ARG A 201 -49.96 -69.53 -9.10
CA ARG A 201 -48.67 -70.01 -9.64
C ARG A 201 -48.54 -69.96 -11.16
N HIS A 202 -49.61 -69.65 -11.89
CA HIS A 202 -49.61 -69.71 -13.36
C HIS A 202 -50.13 -68.45 -14.07
N ALA A 203 -50.10 -67.29 -13.40
CA ALA A 203 -50.33 -65.99 -14.02
C ALA A 203 -49.05 -65.14 -14.00
#